data_AF-A0A4Q2SE80-F1
#
_entry.id   AF-A0A4Q2SE80-F1
#
_cell.length_a   1.000
_cell.length_b   1.000
_cell.length_c   1.000
_cell.angle_alpha   90.00
_cell.angle_beta   90.00
_cell.angle_gamma   90.00
#
_symmetry.space_group_name_H-M   'P 1'
#
loop_
_entity.id
_entity.type
_entity.pdbx_description
1 polymer ?
#
loop_
_entity_poly.entity_id
_entity_poly.type
_entity_poly.pdbx_seq_one_letter_code
_entity_poly.pdbx_strand_id
1 'polypeptide(L)' 'MTAFALDETATVIRELALVADVFALRAQEQEACRDRAQPGSAVQHRHAHSATLWRQAENSLRVRISELATAPATR' A
#
# COMPACT_ATOMS: atom_id res chain seq x y z
N MET A 1 -4.00 -32.33 0.76
CA MET A 1 -3.31 -31.29 -0.02
C MET A 1 -3.89 -29.88 0.15
N THR A 2 -5.09 -29.71 0.69
CA THR A 2 -5.75 -28.39 0.85
C THR A 2 -5.17 -27.52 1.96
N ALA A 3 -4.66 -28.10 3.05
CA ALA A 3 -4.10 -27.32 4.17
C ALA A 3 -2.80 -26.56 3.81
N PHE A 4 -1.94 -27.14 2.96
CA PHE A 4 -0.70 -26.49 2.50
C PHE A 4 -0.98 -25.28 1.60
N ALA A 5 -1.99 -25.36 0.73
CA ALA A 5 -2.38 -24.26 -0.16
C ALA A 5 -2.99 -23.06 0.62
N LEU A 6 -3.68 -23.33 1.73
CA LEU A 6 -4.22 -22.29 2.60
C LEU A 6 -3.10 -21.54 3.36
N ASP A 7 -2.07 -22.25 3.80
CA ASP A 7 -0.92 -21.65 4.49
C ASP A 7 -0.05 -20.79 3.56
N GLU A 8 0.12 -21.22 2.31
CA GLU A 8 0.79 -20.44 1.26
C GLU A 8 0.01 -19.15 0.94
N THR A 9 -1.31 -19.25 0.78
CA THR A 9 -2.18 -18.07 0.54
C THR A 9 -2.10 -17.09 1.72
N ALA A 10 -2.14 -17.59 2.96
CA ALA A 10 -2.00 -16.76 4.15
C ALA A 10 -0.63 -16.08 4.23
N THR A 11 0.44 -16.76 3.80
CA THR A 11 1.79 -16.20 3.71
C THR A 11 1.86 -15.06 2.69
N VAL A 12 1.34 -15.29 1.48
CA VAL A 12 1.30 -14.26 0.43
C VAL A 12 0.49 -13.03 0.89
N ILE A 13 -0.66 -13.24 1.53
CA ILE A 13 -1.46 -12.13 2.08
C ILE A 13 -0.66 -11.32 3.11
N ARG A 14 0.10 -11.98 4.00
CA ARG A 14 0.95 -11.27 4.99
C ARG A 14 2.06 -10.47 4.31
N GLU A 15 2.72 -11.04 3.31
CA GLU A 15 3.78 -10.33 2.58
C GLU A 15 3.25 -9.12 1.82
N LEU A 16 2.09 -9.25 1.16
CA LEU A 16 1.43 -8.13 0.49
C LEU A 16 1.01 -7.04 1.48
N ALA A 17 0.57 -7.41 2.69
CA ALA A 17 0.25 -6.45 3.73
C ALA A 17 1.48 -5.64 4.16
N LEU A 18 2.64 -6.28 4.31
CA LEU A 18 3.90 -5.58 4.57
C LEU A 18 4.26 -4.60 3.46
N VAL A 19 4.04 -4.96 2.19
CA VAL A 19 4.26 -4.06 1.05
C VAL A 19 3.30 -2.85 1.10
N ALA A 20 2.03 -3.07 1.47
CA ALA A 20 1.08 -1.96 1.65
C ALA A 20 1.53 -1.00 2.76
N ASP A 21 2.09 -1.53 3.86
CA ASP A 21 2.63 -0.70 4.94
C ASP A 21 3.86 0.11 4.49
N VAL A 22 4.70 -0.45 3.62
CA VAL A 22 5.80 0.29 2.98
C VAL A 22 5.27 1.44 2.12
N PHE A 23 4.20 1.23 1.34
CA PHE A 23 3.57 2.32 0.58
C PHE A 23 3.00 3.42 1.50
N ALA A 24 2.37 3.02 2.61
CA ALA A 24 1.89 3.95 3.62
C ALA A 24 3.02 4.81 4.20
N LEU A 25 4.16 4.18 4.53
CA LEU A 25 5.34 4.87 5.02
C LEU A 25 5.89 5.87 3.97
N ARG A 26 6.00 5.45 2.71
CA ARG A 26 6.44 6.35 1.63
C ARG A 26 5.51 7.54 1.44
N ALA A 27 4.19 7.33 1.55
CA ALA A 27 3.23 8.43 1.51
C ALA A 27 3.49 9.44 2.63
N GLN A 28 3.66 8.97 3.86
CA GLN A 28 3.95 9.81 5.03
C GLN A 28 5.28 10.58 4.88
N GLU A 29 6.32 9.93 4.36
CA GLU A 29 7.59 10.60 4.07
C GLU A 29 7.41 11.76 3.07
N GLN A 30 6.61 11.57 2.02
CA GLN A 30 6.31 12.63 1.06
C GLN A 30 5.43 13.73 1.66
N GLU A 31 4.44 13.39 2.49
CA GLU A 31 3.64 14.36 3.25
C GLU A 31 4.53 15.23 4.15
N ALA A 32 5.47 14.63 4.88
CA ALA A 32 6.43 15.35 5.70
C ALA A 32 7.37 16.25 4.88
N CYS A 33 7.83 15.79 3.72
CA CYS A 33 8.62 16.63 2.79
C CYS A 33 7.82 17.80 2.23
N ARG A 34 6.54 17.58 1.87
CA ARG A 34 5.63 18.65 1.43
C ARG A 34 5.45 19.71 2.52
N ASP A 35 5.27 19.28 3.77
CA ASP A 35 5.00 20.19 4.89
C ASP A 35 6.22 21.02 5.29
N ARG A 36 7.43 20.52 5.00
CA ARG A 36 8.69 21.26 5.16
C ARG A 36 9.03 22.18 3.98
N ALA A 37 8.44 21.95 2.80
CA ALA A 37 8.72 22.73 1.60
C ALA A 37 8.04 24.10 1.64
N GLN A 38 8.62 25.08 0.94
CA GLN A 38 8.04 26.41 0.82
C GLN A 38 6.61 26.34 0.24
N PRO A 39 5.60 26.94 0.90
CA PRO A 39 4.23 26.95 0.39
C PRO A 39 4.09 27.54 -1.01
N GLY A 40 3.31 26.87 -1.87
CA GLY A 40 3.09 27.25 -3.26
C GLY A 40 4.26 26.96 -4.21
N SER A 41 5.36 26.38 -3.71
CA SER A 41 6.49 26.03 -4.57
C SER A 41 6.22 24.79 -5.41
N ALA A 42 6.87 24.70 -6.57
CA ALA A 42 6.81 23.50 -7.42
C ALA A 42 7.29 22.25 -6.69
N VAL A 43 8.23 22.39 -5.75
CA VAL A 43 8.72 21.29 -4.90
C VAL A 43 7.64 20.81 -3.95
N GLN A 44 6.91 21.72 -3.29
CA GLN A 44 5.76 21.36 -2.45
C GLN A 44 4.71 20.59 -3.26
N HIS A 45 4.33 21.09 -4.44
CA HIS A 45 3.35 20.42 -5.30
C HIS A 45 3.82 19.02 -5.75
N ARG A 46 5.11 18.85 -6.02
CA ARG A 46 5.68 17.54 -6.37
C ARG A 46 5.54 16.55 -5.23
N HIS A 47 5.92 16.93 -4.01
CA HIS A 47 5.77 16.06 -2.85
C HIS A 47 4.29 15.75 -2.54
N ALA A 48 3.40 16.73 -2.68
CA ALA A 48 1.96 16.50 -2.56
C ALA A 48 1.44 15.50 -3.59
N HIS A 49 1.87 15.61 -4.85
CA HIS A 49 1.50 14.66 -5.90
C HIS A 49 2.05 13.26 -5.62
N SER A 50 3.33 13.15 -5.26
CA SER A 50 3.95 11.86 -4.91
C SER A 50 3.27 11.20 -3.72
N ALA A 51 2.90 11.95 -2.67
CA ALA A 51 2.14 11.43 -1.54
C ALA A 51 0.81 10.81 -2.00
N THR A 52 0.06 11.51 -2.86
CA THR A 52 -1.20 11.00 -3.43
C THR A 52 -1.00 9.67 -4.18
N LEU A 53 0.06 9.55 -4.99
CA LEU A 53 0.33 8.32 -5.72
C LEU A 53 0.64 7.14 -4.78
N TRP A 54 1.43 7.37 -3.73
CA TRP A 54 1.71 6.33 -2.73
C TRP A 54 0.45 5.90 -1.95
N ARG A 55 -0.43 6.84 -1.57
CA ARG A 55 -1.73 6.53 -0.95
C ARG A 55 -2.64 5.74 -1.89
N GLN A 56 -2.67 6.09 -3.17
CA GLN A 56 -3.45 5.35 -4.15
C GLN A 56 -2.93 3.91 -4.33
N ALA A 57 -1.61 3.74 -4.40
CA ALA A 57 -0.99 2.43 -4.47
C ALA A 57 -1.28 1.59 -3.20
N GLU A 58 -1.14 2.18 -2.01
CA GLU A 58 -1.52 1.56 -0.73
C GLU A 58 -2.98 1.09 -0.77
N ASN A 59 -3.92 1.99 -1.05
CA ASN A 59 -5.34 1.69 -1.02
C ASN A 59 -5.72 0.60 -2.03
N SER A 60 -5.20 0.69 -3.25
CA SER A 60 -5.43 -0.31 -4.29
C SER A 60 -4.95 -1.69 -3.83
N LEU A 61 -3.75 -1.76 -3.26
CA LEU A 61 -3.20 -3.01 -2.76
C LEU A 61 -4.01 -3.57 -1.57
N ARG A 62 -4.42 -2.73 -0.61
CA ARG A 62 -5.26 -3.16 0.53
C ARG A 62 -6.62 -3.69 0.09
N VAL A 63 -7.22 -3.10 -0.95
CA VAL A 63 -8.46 -3.61 -1.55
C VAL A 63 -8.23 -5.01 -2.14
N ARG A 64 -7.18 -5.18 -2.95
CA ARG A 64 -6.85 -6.50 -3.54
C ARG A 64 -6.52 -7.56 -2.49
N ILE A 65 -5.82 -7.20 -1.42
CA ILE A 65 -5.57 -8.10 -0.28
C ILE A 65 -6.88 -8.54 0.37
N SER A 66 -7.83 -7.61 0.56
CA SER A 66 -9.14 -7.92 1.15
C SER A 66 -9.96 -8.86 0.25
N GLU A 67 -9.93 -8.64 -1.06
CA GLU A 67 -10.53 -9.53 -2.05
C GLU A 67 -9.90 -10.94 -2.00
N LEU A 68 -8.57 -11.03 -1.92
CA LEU A 68 -7.85 -12.31 -1.81
C LEU A 68 -8.17 -13.04 -0.50
N ALA A 69 -8.26 -12.32 0.62
CA ALA A 69 -8.57 -12.90 1.93
C ALA A 69 -10.02 -13.42 2.04
N THR A 70 -10.94 -12.86 1.24
CA THR A 70 -12.36 -13.25 1.23
C THR A 70 -12.71 -14.20 0.09
N ALA A 71 -11.79 -14.39 -0.87
CA ALA A 71 -11.97 -15.33 -1.97
C ALA A 71 -12.13 -16.75 -1.41
N PRO A 72 -13.19 -17.49 -1.80
CA PRO A 72 -13.30 -18.89 -1.42
C PRO A 72 -12.10 -19.64 -2.00
N ALA A 73 -11.45 -20.47 -1.18
CA ALA A 73 -10.38 -21.35 -1.63
C ALA A 73 -10.91 -22.18 -2.81
N THR A 74 -10.54 -21.80 -4.03
CA THR A 74 -11.03 -22.44 -5.24
C THR A 74 -10.57 -23.90 -5.20
N ARG A 75 -11.57 -24.81 -5.25
CA ARG A 75 -11.42 -26.27 -5.21
C ARG A 75 -10.52 -26.82 -6.30
#